data_AF-A0A559JKS0-F1
#
_entry.id   AF-A0A559JKS0-F1
#
_cell.length_a   1.000
_cell.length_b   1.000
_cell.length_c   1.000
_cell.angle_alpha   90.00
_cell.angle_beta   90.00
_cell.angle_gamma   90.00
#
_symmetry.space_group_name_H-M   'P 1'
#
loop_
_entity.id
_entity.type
_entity.pdbx_description
1 polymer ?
#
loop_
_entity_poly.entity_id
_entity_poly.type
_entity_poly.pdbx_seq_one_letter_code
_entity_poly.pdbx_strand_id
1 'polypeptide(L)'
;MKTFLDKRSVTSLAVVLLAFVVVLVGCGQTLPLSTPDSSPSASVSIDTVEDTFYLNESEGWRVDLTPTGMFHEEFRIYKTNDGGETFQLVNDSQNKGSKTPGGMLAGMAFIDSDHGWIIANAPWQGKIGLFRTKDGGVSWDEQRTGEVPKAFADLEIQSDSLAFLDAQTGLILAHVPMDNKISLFYLTTDAGETWHPMADKLEGSAEGLDWTFERNPNGSLQGKVRYNHDEWETGKGVWKREFLPGVFMTEDQYASDSKKKKLAGLVIENLKTIIAKDWQGFGANMVSPDLTDAMLVVFDNSNKYRFIRIDQIYPLGDDPNRMNVNVVAEEQTEDGTIRTRNITYTLRPDKKGDWHIAAID
;
A
#
# COMPACT_ATOMS: atom_id res chain seq x y z
N MET A 1 56.55 40.42 -12.51
CA MET A 1 56.08 40.59 -11.11
C MET A 1 55.28 39.33 -10.78
N LYS A 2 55.56 38.48 -9.77
CA LYS A 2 56.01 38.67 -8.36
C LYS A 2 55.11 39.65 -7.59
N THR A 3 54.48 39.39 -6.43
CA THR A 3 54.25 38.22 -5.51
C THR A 3 53.21 38.69 -4.43
N PHE A 4 52.60 37.96 -3.47
CA PHE A 4 52.75 36.61 -2.85
C PHE A 4 51.47 36.22 -2.03
N LEU A 5 51.14 34.92 -1.89
CA LEU A 5 50.31 34.27 -0.83
C LEU A 5 48.83 34.72 -0.62
N ASP A 6 47.94 34.00 0.10
CA ASP A 6 48.10 32.89 1.08
C ASP A 6 47.06 31.72 0.99
N LYS A 7 47.15 30.73 1.91
CA LYS A 7 46.50 29.37 1.96
C LYS A 7 45.01 29.40 2.41
N ARG A 8 44.21 28.31 2.53
CA ARG A 8 44.29 26.81 2.64
C ARG A 8 43.09 26.21 1.85
N SER A 9 43.09 25.07 1.11
CA SER A 9 43.44 23.64 1.35
C SER A 9 42.47 22.88 2.29
N VAL A 10 41.99 21.63 2.03
CA VAL A 10 42.11 20.69 0.90
C VAL A 10 40.99 19.59 0.98
N THR A 11 40.75 18.81 -0.07
CA THR A 11 39.76 17.70 -0.14
C THR A 11 40.31 16.32 0.24
N SER A 12 39.44 15.33 0.51
CA SER A 12 39.36 14.01 -0.19
C SER A 12 38.93 12.79 0.66
N LEU A 13 38.46 11.77 -0.06
CA LEU A 13 38.11 10.37 0.27
C LEU A 13 38.73 9.73 1.54
N ALA A 14 37.94 8.86 2.17
CA ALA A 14 38.41 7.69 2.92
C ALA A 14 38.17 6.40 2.11
N VAL A 15 39.06 5.42 2.22
CA VAL A 15 39.03 4.14 1.49
C VAL A 15 39.08 2.98 2.48
N VAL A 16 38.37 1.88 2.18
CA VAL A 16 38.34 0.65 2.98
C VAL A 16 39.73 0.03 3.09
N LEU A 17 40.10 -0.49 4.27
CA LEU A 17 41.36 -1.20 4.46
C LEU A 17 41.15 -2.49 5.27
N LEU A 18 41.51 -3.62 4.65
CA LEU A 18 41.45 -4.96 5.24
C LEU A 18 42.70 -5.22 6.11
N ALA A 19 42.55 -5.87 7.25
CA ALA A 19 43.66 -6.17 8.16
C ALA A 19 43.86 -7.69 8.34
N PHE A 20 44.88 -8.24 7.68
CA PHE A 20 45.48 -9.53 8.06
C PHE A 20 46.72 -9.25 8.91
N VAL A 21 46.88 -9.96 10.03
CA VAL A 21 48.09 -9.91 10.86
C VAL A 21 48.58 -11.33 11.13
N VAL A 22 49.78 -11.64 10.65
CA VAL A 22 50.55 -12.83 11.03
C VAL A 22 51.87 -12.33 11.59
N VAL A 23 52.19 -12.70 12.84
CA VAL A 23 53.48 -12.40 13.47
C VAL A 23 54.02 -13.67 14.10
N LEU A 24 55.25 -14.02 13.72
CA LEU A 24 56.11 -14.97 14.42
C LEU A 24 57.27 -14.20 15.04
N VAL A 25 57.66 -14.55 16.27
CA VAL A 25 59.05 -14.81 16.72
C VAL A 25 59.14 -14.91 18.25
N GLY A 26 59.64 -16.05 18.73
CA GLY A 26 60.79 -16.13 19.64
C GLY A 26 60.73 -15.56 21.07
N CYS A 27 60.54 -16.47 22.02
CA CYS A 27 61.18 -16.53 23.35
C CYS A 27 61.06 -15.36 24.36
N GLY A 28 60.69 -15.72 25.60
CA GLY A 28 61.70 -15.52 26.66
C GLY A 28 61.28 -15.08 28.07
N GLN A 29 60.06 -15.33 28.56
CA GLN A 29 59.81 -15.27 30.02
C GLN A 29 58.57 -16.07 30.43
N THR A 30 58.69 -16.88 31.48
CA THR A 30 57.61 -17.74 32.01
C THR A 30 56.84 -17.01 33.11
N LEU A 31 55.67 -16.47 32.76
CA LEU A 31 54.66 -16.05 33.73
C LEU A 31 53.74 -17.24 34.07
N PRO A 32 53.18 -17.32 35.29
CA PRO A 32 52.31 -18.42 35.69
C PRO A 32 51.02 -18.43 34.88
N LEU A 33 50.56 -19.63 34.51
CA LEU A 33 49.35 -19.84 33.70
C LEU A 33 48.10 -19.63 34.56
N SER A 34 47.62 -18.39 34.66
CA SER A 34 46.25 -18.12 35.09
C SER A 34 45.28 -18.74 34.10
N THR A 35 44.32 -19.54 34.59
CA THR A 35 43.24 -20.08 33.77
C THR A 35 42.50 -18.96 33.02
N PRO A 36 42.11 -19.16 31.74
CA PRO A 36 41.23 -18.21 31.07
C PRO A 36 39.92 -18.15 31.86
N ASP A 37 39.64 -16.97 32.43
CA ASP A 37 38.40 -16.75 33.18
C ASP A 37 37.21 -16.87 32.21
N SER A 38 36.28 -17.77 32.53
CA SER A 38 35.10 -18.03 31.70
C SER A 38 34.04 -16.95 31.94
N SER A 39 34.41 -15.70 31.68
CA SER A 39 33.44 -14.62 31.50
C SER A 39 32.45 -15.07 30.42
N PRO A 40 31.14 -15.04 30.68
CA PRO A 40 30.15 -15.41 29.67
C PRO A 40 30.30 -14.46 28.49
N SER A 41 30.53 -15.02 27.31
CA SER A 41 30.49 -14.27 26.05
C SER A 41 29.15 -13.55 25.99
N ALA A 42 29.17 -12.21 26.01
CA ALA A 42 27.96 -11.41 26.03
C ALA A 42 27.08 -11.83 24.84
N SER A 43 25.91 -12.39 25.14
CA SER A 43 24.89 -12.67 24.14
C SER A 43 24.46 -11.33 23.57
N VAL A 44 24.92 -11.02 22.35
CA VAL A 44 24.31 -9.98 21.54
C VAL A 44 22.85 -10.39 21.40
N SER A 45 21.94 -9.59 21.96
CA SER A 45 20.55 -9.71 21.56
C SER A 45 20.50 -9.35 20.09
N ILE A 46 20.18 -10.34 19.26
CA ILE A 46 19.71 -10.06 17.91
C ILE A 46 18.27 -9.60 18.15
N ASP A 47 18.11 -8.29 18.29
CA ASP A 47 16.83 -7.69 18.62
C ASP A 47 15.81 -8.06 17.52
N THR A 48 14.73 -8.72 17.92
CA THR A 48 13.66 -9.14 17.02
C THR A 48 13.04 -7.91 16.35
N VAL A 49 12.94 -7.93 15.02
CA VAL A 49 12.28 -6.87 14.25
C VAL A 49 10.81 -7.23 14.09
N GLU A 50 9.91 -6.35 14.49
CA GLU A 50 8.46 -6.51 14.28
C GLU A 50 8.00 -5.65 13.10
N ASP A 51 7.19 -6.23 12.20
CA ASP A 51 6.43 -5.52 11.17
C ASP A 51 4.94 -5.92 11.25
N THR A 52 4.02 -5.03 10.88
CA THR A 52 2.56 -5.26 11.03
C THR A 52 1.75 -4.70 9.85
N PHE A 53 0.93 -5.55 9.24
CA PHE A 53 -0.07 -5.17 8.23
C PHE A 53 -1.48 -5.24 8.83
N TYR A 54 -2.31 -4.22 8.59
CA TYR A 54 -3.74 -4.24 8.92
C TYR A 54 -4.57 -4.22 7.63
N LEU A 55 -5.52 -5.15 7.52
CA LEU A 55 -6.50 -5.20 6.42
C LEU A 55 -7.67 -4.25 6.70
N ASN A 56 -8.05 -4.08 7.98
CA ASN A 56 -9.11 -3.19 8.42
C ASN A 56 -8.90 -2.80 9.91
N GLU A 57 -9.84 -2.04 10.50
CA GLU A 57 -9.78 -1.58 11.90
C GLU A 57 -9.71 -2.74 12.94
N SER A 58 -9.99 -3.99 12.56
CA SER A 58 -9.99 -5.16 13.46
C SER A 58 -9.02 -6.29 13.08
N GLU A 59 -8.78 -6.53 11.79
CA GLU A 59 -8.01 -7.68 11.30
C GLU A 59 -6.64 -7.27 10.77
N GLY A 60 -5.61 -8.00 11.20
CA GLY A 60 -4.22 -7.73 10.82
C GLY A 60 -3.26 -8.88 11.15
N TRP A 61 -2.04 -8.76 10.64
CA TRP A 61 -0.96 -9.72 10.82
C TRP A 61 0.30 -9.02 11.28
N ARG A 62 1.01 -9.62 12.24
CA ARG A 62 2.34 -9.20 12.68
C ARG A 62 3.36 -10.28 12.34
N VAL A 63 4.55 -9.88 11.91
CA VAL A 63 5.70 -10.77 11.72
C VAL A 63 6.80 -10.37 12.69
N ASP A 64 7.22 -11.33 13.50
CA ASP A 64 8.37 -11.22 14.40
C ASP A 64 9.55 -11.90 13.69
N LEU A 65 10.57 -11.13 13.34
CA LEU A 65 11.73 -11.55 12.56
C LEU A 65 12.96 -11.70 13.45
N THR A 66 13.60 -12.87 13.42
CA THR A 66 14.86 -13.13 14.12
C THR A 66 15.98 -13.44 13.12
N PRO A 67 16.87 -12.47 12.81
CA PRO A 67 18.01 -12.70 11.94
C PRO A 67 18.93 -13.83 12.42
N THR A 68 19.15 -14.83 11.57
CA THR A 68 20.09 -15.94 11.82
C THR A 68 21.39 -15.83 11.01
N GLY A 69 21.48 -14.83 10.14
CA GLY A 69 22.67 -14.48 9.37
C GLY A 69 22.63 -14.98 7.92
N MET A 70 23.61 -14.57 7.11
CA MET A 70 23.68 -14.92 5.67
C MET A 70 22.38 -14.60 4.89
N PHE A 71 21.74 -13.46 5.21
CA PHE A 71 20.45 -13.02 4.66
C PHE A 71 19.24 -13.91 5.02
N HIS A 72 19.36 -14.77 6.04
CA HIS A 72 18.28 -15.58 6.59
C HIS A 72 17.69 -14.94 7.86
N GLU A 73 16.36 -14.95 7.94
CA GLU A 73 15.55 -14.54 9.10
C GLU A 73 14.58 -15.68 9.43
N GLU A 74 14.36 -15.93 10.72
CA GLU A 74 13.28 -16.79 11.19
C GLU A 74 12.01 -15.95 11.39
N PHE A 75 10.89 -16.43 10.85
CA PHE A 75 9.60 -15.74 10.83
C PHE A 75 8.66 -16.40 11.84
N ARG A 76 8.11 -15.61 12.77
CA ARG A 76 6.87 -15.96 13.48
C ARG A 76 5.76 -15.03 13.05
N ILE A 77 4.69 -15.59 12.50
CA ILE A 77 3.56 -14.83 11.96
C ILE A 77 2.38 -15.00 12.90
N TYR A 78 1.82 -13.88 13.32
CA TYR A 78 0.68 -13.78 14.22
C TYR A 78 -0.49 -13.10 13.51
N LYS A 79 -1.72 -13.45 13.88
CA LYS A 79 -2.95 -12.78 13.42
C LYS A 79 -3.70 -12.15 14.59
N THR A 80 -4.22 -10.94 14.40
CA THR A 80 -5.17 -10.27 15.30
C THR A 80 -6.55 -10.19 14.63
N ASN A 81 -7.61 -10.19 15.44
CA ASN A 81 -9.00 -9.97 15.02
C ASN A 81 -9.70 -8.95 15.95
N ASP A 82 -8.90 -8.18 16.69
CA ASP A 82 -9.29 -7.25 17.76
C ASP A 82 -8.48 -5.93 17.70
N GLY A 83 -8.04 -5.54 16.50
CA GLY A 83 -7.34 -4.26 16.27
C GLY A 83 -5.92 -4.21 16.85
N GLY A 84 -5.33 -5.37 17.14
CA GLY A 84 -4.01 -5.49 17.77
C GLY A 84 -4.03 -5.57 19.30
N GLU A 85 -5.20 -5.68 19.95
CA GLU A 85 -5.27 -5.95 21.39
C GLU A 85 -4.69 -7.33 21.76
N THR A 86 -4.90 -8.35 20.91
CA THR A 86 -4.26 -9.67 21.04
C THR A 86 -3.75 -10.21 19.70
N PHE A 87 -2.65 -10.96 19.76
CA PHE A 87 -2.00 -11.59 18.61
C PHE A 87 -1.86 -13.09 18.84
N GLN A 88 -2.37 -13.90 17.91
CA GLN A 88 -2.33 -15.37 17.97
C GLN A 88 -1.34 -15.91 16.94
N LEU A 89 -0.39 -16.74 17.36
CA LEU A 89 0.61 -17.35 16.46
C LEU A 89 -0.09 -18.29 15.46
N VAL A 90 0.00 -17.97 14.16
CA VAL A 90 -0.56 -18.78 13.06
C VAL A 90 0.49 -19.58 12.32
N ASN A 91 1.75 -19.09 12.26
CA ASN A 91 2.84 -19.77 11.58
C ASN A 91 4.20 -19.47 12.24
N ASP A 92 5.12 -20.43 12.16
CA ASP A 92 6.49 -20.34 12.67
C ASP A 92 7.42 -21.07 11.68
N SER A 93 8.46 -20.40 11.18
CA SER A 93 9.38 -20.95 10.18
C SER A 93 10.26 -22.09 10.72
N GLN A 94 10.45 -22.19 12.04
CA GLN A 94 11.20 -23.28 12.67
C GLN A 94 10.43 -24.62 12.64
N ASN A 95 9.13 -24.61 12.31
CA ASN A 95 8.33 -25.84 12.21
C ASN A 95 8.85 -26.77 11.10
N LYS A 96 8.96 -28.06 11.43
CA LYS A 96 9.49 -29.08 10.52
C LYS A 96 8.64 -29.19 9.24
N GLY A 97 9.24 -28.84 8.10
CA GLY A 97 8.58 -28.87 6.80
C GLY A 97 7.83 -27.58 6.46
N SER A 98 8.08 -26.50 7.20
CA SER A 98 7.60 -25.17 6.84
C SER A 98 8.12 -24.72 5.47
N LYS A 99 7.32 -23.89 4.81
CA LYS A 99 7.58 -23.24 3.51
C LYS A 99 7.59 -21.70 3.62
N THR A 100 7.45 -21.19 4.84
CA THR A 100 7.49 -19.76 5.19
C THR A 100 8.77 -19.11 4.63
N PRO A 101 8.75 -17.82 4.26
CA PRO A 101 9.92 -17.13 3.72
C PRO A 101 11.20 -17.35 4.53
N GLY A 102 12.33 -17.39 3.82
CA GLY A 102 13.67 -17.56 4.39
C GLY A 102 14.68 -16.53 3.89
N GLY A 103 14.21 -15.37 3.44
CA GLY A 103 15.01 -14.18 3.17
C GLY A 103 14.58 -13.05 4.12
N MET A 104 15.28 -11.93 4.11
CA MET A 104 14.91 -10.74 4.91
C MET A 104 13.54 -10.21 4.47
N LEU A 105 12.66 -9.82 5.40
CA LEU A 105 11.36 -9.25 5.02
C LEU A 105 11.51 -7.96 4.19
N ALA A 106 10.74 -7.84 3.10
CA ALA A 106 10.67 -6.66 2.24
C ALA A 106 9.26 -6.05 2.13
N GLY A 107 8.25 -6.69 2.75
CA GLY A 107 6.87 -6.22 2.77
C GLY A 107 5.84 -7.35 2.82
N MET A 108 4.67 -7.05 3.36
CA MET A 108 3.54 -7.96 3.55
C MET A 108 2.23 -7.25 3.18
N ALA A 109 1.31 -7.94 2.50
CA ALA A 109 -0.01 -7.42 2.20
C ALA A 109 -1.06 -8.54 2.11
N PHE A 110 -2.29 -8.26 2.55
CA PHE A 110 -3.46 -9.13 2.41
C PHE A 110 -4.58 -8.38 1.67
N ILE A 111 -5.38 -9.10 0.88
CA ILE A 111 -6.59 -8.55 0.20
C ILE A 111 -7.88 -8.97 0.90
N ASP A 112 -7.85 -10.09 1.63
CA ASP A 112 -8.94 -10.61 2.45
C ASP A 112 -8.36 -11.43 3.63
N SER A 113 -9.24 -12.01 4.44
CA SER A 113 -8.88 -12.76 5.66
C SER A 113 -8.03 -14.02 5.43
N ASP A 114 -8.01 -14.55 4.19
CA ASP A 114 -7.36 -15.80 3.81
C ASP A 114 -6.20 -15.61 2.82
N HIS A 115 -6.26 -14.61 1.94
CA HIS A 115 -5.30 -14.39 0.85
C HIS A 115 -4.33 -13.24 1.13
N GLY A 116 -3.04 -13.58 1.17
CA GLY A 116 -1.96 -12.61 1.39
C GLY A 116 -0.63 -13.03 0.77
N TRP A 117 0.29 -12.08 0.73
CA TRP A 117 1.61 -12.18 0.14
C TRP A 117 2.67 -11.63 1.09
N ILE A 118 3.83 -12.28 1.09
CA ILE A 118 5.07 -11.74 1.63
C ILE A 118 6.08 -11.68 0.48
N ILE A 119 6.75 -10.54 0.36
CA ILE A 119 8.01 -10.43 -0.38
C ILE A 119 9.17 -10.48 0.61
N ALA A 120 10.17 -11.29 0.29
CA ALA A 120 11.42 -11.38 1.04
C ALA A 120 12.61 -11.19 0.09
N ASN A 121 13.78 -10.89 0.66
CA ASN A 121 15.04 -10.63 -0.04
C ASN A 121 16.14 -11.60 0.42
N ALA A 122 16.66 -12.37 -0.51
CA ALA A 122 17.85 -13.21 -0.38
C ALA A 122 18.58 -13.20 -1.75
N PRO A 123 19.85 -13.66 -1.85
CA PRO A 123 20.62 -13.56 -3.10
C PRO A 123 20.14 -14.58 -4.16
N TRP A 124 18.98 -14.33 -4.75
CA TRP A 124 18.43 -15.07 -5.89
C TRP A 124 18.71 -14.35 -7.20
N GLN A 125 19.08 -15.13 -8.22
CA GLN A 125 19.31 -14.62 -9.57
C GLN A 125 18.02 -14.66 -10.39
N GLY A 126 17.68 -13.56 -11.08
CA GLY A 126 16.59 -13.50 -12.05
C GLY A 126 15.17 -13.67 -11.52
N LYS A 127 14.97 -13.67 -10.19
CA LYS A 127 13.65 -13.73 -9.52
C LYS A 127 13.65 -12.93 -8.21
N ILE A 128 12.47 -12.63 -7.71
CA ILE A 128 12.25 -12.15 -6.33
C ILE A 128 11.73 -13.27 -5.42
N GLY A 129 11.81 -13.09 -4.10
CA GLY A 129 11.25 -14.01 -3.11
C GLY A 129 9.79 -13.72 -2.83
N LEU A 130 8.90 -14.03 -3.77
CA LEU A 130 7.46 -13.89 -3.57
C LEU A 130 6.85 -15.16 -2.97
N PHE A 131 6.11 -15.02 -1.87
CA PHE A 131 5.39 -16.10 -1.20
C PHE A 131 3.93 -15.72 -1.02
N ARG A 132 3.03 -16.69 -1.10
CA ARG A 132 1.58 -16.47 -0.98
C ARG A 132 0.92 -17.47 -0.03
N THR A 133 -0.05 -17.00 0.76
CA THR A 133 -0.98 -17.81 1.55
C THR A 133 -2.38 -17.82 0.92
N LYS A 134 -3.14 -18.89 1.17
CA LYS A 134 -4.58 -19.01 0.89
C LYS A 134 -5.34 -19.56 2.11
N ASP A 135 -4.79 -19.36 3.31
CA ASP A 135 -5.29 -19.87 4.59
C ASP A 135 -4.98 -18.91 5.77
N GLY A 136 -4.92 -17.61 5.49
CA GLY A 136 -4.78 -16.56 6.50
C GLY A 136 -3.38 -16.49 7.12
N GLY A 137 -2.37 -16.96 6.41
CA GLY A 137 -0.96 -16.96 6.84
C GLY A 137 -0.50 -18.21 7.58
N VAL A 138 -1.35 -19.24 7.73
CA VAL A 138 -1.02 -20.52 8.39
C VAL A 138 -0.01 -21.31 7.56
N SER A 139 -0.15 -21.31 6.24
CA SER A 139 0.83 -21.87 5.30
C SER A 139 1.11 -20.92 4.13
N TRP A 140 2.29 -21.11 3.54
CA TRP A 140 2.85 -20.26 2.48
C TRP A 140 3.40 -21.15 1.36
N ASP A 141 3.31 -20.70 0.12
CA ASP A 141 3.94 -21.33 -1.03
C ASP A 141 4.74 -20.29 -1.83
N GLU A 142 5.93 -20.67 -2.32
CA GLU A 142 6.75 -19.80 -3.18
C GLU A 142 6.04 -19.61 -4.53
N GLN A 143 5.71 -18.37 -4.86
CA GLN A 143 5.05 -18.01 -6.11
C GLN A 143 6.07 -17.52 -7.15
N ARG A 144 5.98 -18.05 -8.36
CA ARG A 144 6.83 -17.63 -9.47
C ARG A 144 6.27 -16.37 -10.12
N THR A 145 7.07 -15.31 -10.21
CA THR A 145 6.80 -14.17 -11.09
C THR A 145 7.07 -14.53 -12.56
N GLY A 146 6.54 -13.72 -13.49
CA GLY A 146 6.83 -13.87 -14.92
C GLY A 146 8.32 -13.67 -15.25
N GLU A 147 8.75 -14.19 -16.41
CA GLU A 147 10.15 -14.15 -16.84
C GLU A 147 10.65 -12.70 -17.07
N VAL A 148 11.68 -12.31 -16.33
CA VAL A 148 12.39 -11.05 -16.56
C VAL A 148 13.17 -11.07 -17.89
N PRO A 149 13.47 -9.92 -18.51
CA PRO A 149 14.36 -9.86 -19.66
C PRO A 149 15.69 -10.57 -19.41
N LYS A 150 16.21 -11.29 -20.42
CA LYS A 150 17.42 -12.12 -20.29
C LYS A 150 18.67 -11.38 -19.77
N ALA A 151 18.73 -10.07 -19.93
CA ALA A 151 19.79 -9.22 -19.37
C ALA A 151 19.82 -9.25 -17.82
N PHE A 152 18.73 -9.62 -17.16
CA PHE A 152 18.58 -9.63 -15.70
C PHE A 152 18.60 -11.05 -15.11
N ALA A 153 18.65 -12.09 -15.94
CA ALA A 153 18.49 -13.49 -15.49
C ALA A 153 19.59 -13.96 -14.53
N ASP A 154 20.81 -13.47 -14.69
CA ASP A 154 21.96 -13.77 -13.83
C ASP A 154 22.17 -12.73 -12.71
N LEU A 155 21.34 -11.67 -12.66
CA LEU A 155 21.47 -10.56 -11.70
C LEU A 155 20.65 -10.83 -10.44
N GLU A 156 21.16 -10.36 -9.30
CA GLU A 156 20.40 -10.31 -8.04
C GLU A 156 19.29 -9.26 -8.15
N ILE A 157 18.06 -9.65 -7.81
CA ILE A 157 16.90 -8.76 -7.79
C ILE A 157 16.34 -8.71 -6.37
N GLN A 158 16.27 -7.52 -5.79
CA GLN A 158 15.67 -7.29 -4.48
C GLN A 158 14.35 -6.53 -4.65
N SER A 159 13.33 -6.93 -3.89
CA SER A 159 12.06 -6.20 -3.78
C SER A 159 12.21 -5.05 -2.77
N ASP A 160 11.60 -3.90 -3.10
CA ASP A 160 11.59 -2.69 -2.28
C ASP A 160 10.27 -2.51 -1.51
N SER A 161 9.16 -2.94 -2.10
CA SER A 161 7.83 -2.83 -1.52
C SER A 161 6.78 -3.64 -2.26
N LEU A 162 5.66 -3.89 -1.58
CA LEU A 162 4.46 -4.56 -2.08
C LEU A 162 3.25 -3.72 -1.67
N ALA A 163 2.28 -3.55 -2.57
CA ALA A 163 0.95 -3.04 -2.26
C ALA A 163 -0.11 -3.59 -3.21
N PHE A 164 -1.34 -3.72 -2.69
CA PHE A 164 -2.55 -3.92 -3.48
C PHE A 164 -3.35 -2.62 -3.49
N LEU A 165 -3.81 -2.20 -4.68
CA LEU A 165 -4.55 -0.96 -4.90
C LEU A 165 -6.07 -1.20 -4.81
N ASP A 166 -6.50 -2.40 -5.19
CA ASP A 166 -7.76 -3.04 -4.84
C ASP A 166 -7.51 -4.56 -4.65
N ALA A 167 -8.56 -5.37 -4.49
CA ALA A 167 -8.41 -6.83 -4.29
C ALA A 167 -7.84 -7.58 -5.52
N GLN A 168 -7.79 -6.96 -6.70
CA GLN A 168 -7.33 -7.58 -7.95
C GLN A 168 -5.95 -7.07 -8.38
N THR A 169 -5.71 -5.77 -8.22
CA THR A 169 -4.57 -5.06 -8.81
C THR A 169 -3.51 -4.73 -7.76
N GLY A 170 -2.27 -5.15 -8.00
CA GLY A 170 -1.16 -4.99 -7.06
C GLY A 170 0.19 -4.81 -7.73
N LEU A 171 1.09 -4.11 -7.03
CA LEU A 171 2.45 -3.82 -7.47
C LEU A 171 3.50 -4.35 -6.49
N ILE A 172 4.59 -4.87 -7.04
CA ILE A 172 5.85 -5.08 -6.32
C ILE A 172 6.91 -4.21 -6.98
N LEU A 173 7.52 -3.28 -6.23
CA LEU A 173 8.69 -2.55 -6.69
C LEU A 173 9.95 -3.38 -6.46
N ALA A 174 10.93 -3.28 -7.35
CA ALA A 174 12.19 -3.99 -7.25
C ALA A 174 13.36 -3.21 -7.87
N HIS A 175 14.57 -3.55 -7.47
CA HIS A 175 15.79 -3.06 -8.10
C HIS A 175 16.86 -4.14 -8.20
N VAL A 176 17.90 -3.83 -8.97
CA VAL A 176 19.15 -4.60 -9.04
C VAL A 176 20.20 -3.83 -8.25
N PRO A 177 20.60 -4.26 -7.05
CA PRO A 177 21.55 -3.51 -6.20
C PRO A 177 22.89 -3.20 -6.87
N MET A 178 23.29 -4.02 -7.84
CA MET A 178 24.54 -3.91 -8.59
C MET A 178 24.44 -3.09 -9.90
N ASP A 179 23.23 -2.72 -10.36
CA ASP A 179 23.03 -1.80 -11.49
C ASP A 179 21.81 -0.90 -11.28
N ASN A 180 22.06 0.26 -10.66
CA ASN A 180 21.06 1.28 -10.36
C ASN A 180 20.48 2.02 -11.59
N LYS A 181 20.74 1.56 -12.82
CA LYS A 181 20.15 2.10 -14.04
C LYS A 181 18.91 1.33 -14.47
N ILE A 182 18.80 0.06 -14.11
CA ILE A 182 17.61 -0.76 -14.41
C ILE A 182 16.45 -0.23 -13.57
N SER A 183 15.25 -0.12 -14.14
CA SER A 183 14.03 -0.03 -13.33
C SER A 183 13.17 -1.27 -13.51
N LEU A 184 12.64 -1.82 -12.42
CA LEU A 184 11.82 -3.02 -12.44
C LEU A 184 10.66 -2.88 -11.45
N PHE A 185 9.46 -3.22 -11.91
CA PHE A 185 8.35 -3.54 -11.03
C PHE A 185 7.57 -4.73 -11.60
N TYR A 186 6.72 -5.34 -10.79
CA TYR A 186 5.79 -6.39 -11.21
C TYR A 186 4.36 -5.90 -11.00
N LEU A 187 3.47 -6.22 -11.94
CA LEU A 187 2.04 -5.89 -11.88
C LEU A 187 1.20 -7.18 -11.91
N THR A 188 0.26 -7.30 -10.98
CA THR A 188 -0.89 -8.22 -11.07
C THR A 188 -2.17 -7.42 -11.29
N THR A 189 -3.14 -8.02 -11.99
CA THR A 189 -4.54 -7.57 -12.11
C THR A 189 -5.53 -8.73 -11.89
N ASP A 190 -5.02 -9.87 -11.41
CA ASP A 190 -5.75 -11.13 -11.24
C ASP A 190 -5.71 -11.65 -9.79
N ALA A 191 -5.73 -10.73 -8.83
CA ALA A 191 -5.63 -11.01 -7.39
C ALA A 191 -4.36 -11.80 -7.04
N GLY A 192 -3.24 -11.42 -7.67
CA GLY A 192 -1.93 -12.04 -7.46
C GLY A 192 -1.89 -13.52 -7.79
N GLU A 193 -2.64 -14.01 -8.79
CA GLU A 193 -2.41 -15.34 -9.39
C GLU A 193 -1.22 -15.29 -10.37
N THR A 194 -1.06 -14.20 -11.14
CA THR A 194 0.08 -13.96 -12.03
C THR A 194 0.68 -12.55 -11.88
N TRP A 195 1.98 -12.43 -12.13
CA TRP A 195 2.75 -11.20 -11.93
C TRP A 195 3.64 -10.89 -13.14
N HIS A 196 3.40 -9.75 -13.77
CA HIS A 196 4.00 -9.36 -15.04
C HIS A 196 5.15 -8.36 -14.82
N PRO A 197 6.41 -8.69 -15.18
CA PRO A 197 7.55 -7.79 -15.02
C PRO A 197 7.51 -6.62 -16.03
N MET A 198 7.74 -5.42 -15.51
CA MET A 198 7.77 -4.15 -16.23
C MET A 198 9.17 -3.54 -16.10
N ALA A 199 10.02 -3.83 -17.10
CA ALA A 199 11.40 -3.39 -17.17
C ALA A 199 11.55 -2.04 -17.88
N ASP A 200 12.41 -1.17 -17.34
CA ASP A 200 12.86 0.12 -17.89
C ASP A 200 11.76 1.13 -18.28
N LYS A 201 10.55 0.93 -17.73
CA LYS A 201 9.37 1.81 -17.88
C LYS A 201 9.19 2.69 -16.65
N LEU A 202 9.95 3.79 -16.55
CA LEU A 202 9.74 4.77 -15.46
C LEU A 202 8.38 5.46 -15.54
N GLU A 203 7.85 5.69 -16.73
CA GLU A 203 6.53 6.28 -16.97
C GLU A 203 5.72 5.40 -17.94
N GLY A 204 4.39 5.48 -17.85
CA GLY A 204 3.50 4.79 -18.78
C GLY A 204 2.10 4.52 -18.21
N SER A 205 1.30 3.82 -19.02
CA SER A 205 -0.07 3.41 -18.70
C SER A 205 -0.35 1.97 -19.17
N ALA A 206 -1.11 1.19 -18.41
CA ALA A 206 -1.57 -0.17 -18.74
C ALA A 206 -2.70 -0.60 -17.78
N GLU A 207 -3.68 -1.38 -18.22
CA GLU A 207 -4.74 -1.96 -17.36
C GLU A 207 -5.48 -0.98 -16.40
N GLY A 208 -5.67 0.28 -16.81
CA GLY A 208 -6.29 1.33 -15.97
C GLY A 208 -5.34 1.95 -14.92
N LEU A 209 -4.07 1.56 -14.94
CA LEU A 209 -2.96 2.11 -14.17
C LEU A 209 -2.22 3.17 -15.00
N ASP A 210 -1.93 4.33 -14.42
CA ASP A 210 -0.87 5.23 -14.85
C ASP A 210 0.27 5.22 -13.82
N TRP A 211 1.54 5.35 -14.22
CA TRP A 211 2.65 5.47 -13.26
C TRP A 211 3.72 6.47 -13.70
N THR A 212 4.45 6.99 -12.72
CA THR A 212 5.61 7.86 -12.89
C THR A 212 6.58 7.63 -11.74
N PHE A 213 7.70 6.97 -12.02
CA PHE A 213 8.72 6.57 -11.06
C PHE A 213 10.06 7.28 -11.31
N GLU A 214 10.81 7.48 -10.23
CA GLU A 214 12.19 7.94 -10.22
C GLU A 214 13.09 6.84 -9.62
N ARG A 215 14.34 6.75 -10.09
CA ARG A 215 15.37 5.87 -9.52
C ARG A 215 16.13 6.60 -8.42
N ASN A 216 16.13 6.04 -7.21
CA ASN A 216 16.99 6.47 -6.13
C ASN A 216 18.47 6.12 -6.42
N PRO A 217 19.46 6.73 -5.72
CA PRO A 217 20.88 6.46 -5.96
C PRO A 217 21.31 4.99 -5.79
N ASN A 218 20.58 4.20 -4.99
CA ASN A 218 20.76 2.76 -4.79
C ASN A 218 20.02 1.88 -5.83
N GLY A 219 19.24 2.48 -6.73
CA GLY A 219 18.45 1.78 -7.76
C GLY A 219 16.98 1.57 -7.42
N SER A 220 16.59 1.63 -6.13
CA SER A 220 15.19 1.46 -5.72
C SER A 220 14.27 2.52 -6.31
N LEU A 221 13.00 2.16 -6.53
CA LEU A 221 12.02 3.06 -7.13
C LEU A 221 11.24 3.84 -6.06
N GLN A 222 10.99 5.11 -6.37
CA GLN A 222 10.03 5.97 -5.68
C GLN A 222 9.13 6.66 -6.72
N GLY A 223 8.00 7.25 -6.32
CA GLY A 223 7.15 8.03 -7.24
C GLY A 223 5.66 7.78 -7.04
N LYS A 224 4.87 8.01 -8.09
CA LYS A 224 3.41 8.03 -8.04
C LYS A 224 2.78 7.05 -9.03
N VAL A 225 1.63 6.50 -8.64
CA VAL A 225 0.79 5.59 -9.42
C VAL A 225 -0.65 6.08 -9.31
N ARG A 226 -1.37 6.22 -10.43
CA ARG A 226 -2.83 6.43 -10.41
C ARG A 226 -3.55 5.17 -10.83
N TYR A 227 -4.63 4.87 -10.14
CA TYR A 227 -5.49 3.73 -10.43
C TYR A 227 -6.92 4.10 -10.08
N ASN A 228 -7.84 3.94 -11.03
CA ASN A 228 -9.22 4.42 -10.96
C ASN A 228 -9.31 5.92 -10.57
N HIS A 229 -9.45 6.21 -9.27
CA HIS A 229 -9.67 7.55 -8.70
C HIS A 229 -8.76 7.83 -7.48
N ASP A 230 -7.73 7.00 -7.32
CA ASP A 230 -6.70 7.10 -6.31
C ASP A 230 -5.35 7.43 -6.94
N GLU A 231 -4.60 8.34 -6.30
CA GLU A 231 -3.16 8.44 -6.51
C GLU A 231 -2.47 7.80 -5.31
N TRP A 232 -1.48 6.97 -5.56
CA TRP A 232 -0.68 6.26 -4.58
C TRP A 232 0.77 6.71 -4.73
N GLU A 233 1.38 7.18 -3.66
CA GLU A 233 2.78 7.59 -3.63
C GLU A 233 3.62 6.58 -2.85
N THR A 234 4.77 6.20 -3.40
CA THR A 234 5.76 5.35 -2.74
C THR A 234 7.03 6.15 -2.47
N GLY A 235 7.42 6.18 -1.19
CA GLY A 235 8.65 6.83 -0.74
C GLY A 235 9.33 5.96 0.32
N LYS A 236 10.60 5.60 0.09
CA LYS A 236 11.38 4.67 0.94
C LYS A 236 10.68 3.30 1.14
N GLY A 237 10.03 2.78 0.10
CA GLY A 237 9.32 1.49 0.15
C GLY A 237 7.94 1.53 0.81
N VAL A 238 7.53 2.63 1.44
CA VAL A 238 6.18 2.74 2.02
C VAL A 238 5.23 3.37 1.01
N TRP A 239 4.23 2.59 0.59
CA TRP A 239 3.10 3.07 -0.22
C TRP A 239 2.09 3.84 0.63
N LYS A 240 1.53 4.92 0.08
CA LYS A 240 0.49 5.74 0.69
C LYS A 240 -0.56 6.10 -0.34
N ARG A 241 -1.81 5.72 -0.07
CA ARG A 241 -3.00 6.16 -0.80
C ARG A 241 -3.30 7.61 -0.46
N GLU A 242 -3.22 8.51 -1.43
CA GLU A 242 -3.66 9.90 -1.27
C GLU A 242 -5.20 9.95 -1.40
N PHE A 243 -5.86 10.45 -0.36
CA PHE A 243 -7.31 10.62 -0.39
C PHE A 243 -7.69 11.82 -1.27
N LEU A 244 -8.09 11.54 -2.51
CA LEU A 244 -8.55 12.54 -3.48
C LEU A 244 -10.07 12.75 -3.34
N PRO A 245 -10.55 13.90 -2.83
CA PRO A 245 -11.98 14.18 -2.70
C PRO A 245 -12.60 14.47 -4.06
N GLY A 246 -13.84 14.07 -4.29
CA GLY A 246 -14.48 14.26 -5.59
C GLY A 246 -15.75 13.45 -5.83
N VAL A 247 -16.32 13.60 -7.02
CA VAL A 247 -17.41 12.77 -7.55
C VAL A 247 -16.87 12.00 -8.74
N PHE A 248 -16.83 10.68 -8.61
CA PHE A 248 -16.11 9.80 -9.53
C PHE A 248 -17.05 8.78 -10.21
N MET A 249 -18.26 9.22 -10.52
CA MET A 249 -19.29 8.42 -11.18
C MET A 249 -20.00 9.23 -12.26
N THR A 250 -20.50 8.55 -13.28
CA THR A 250 -21.45 9.13 -14.25
C THR A 250 -22.77 8.37 -14.20
N GLU A 251 -23.81 9.00 -14.74
CA GLU A 251 -25.14 8.43 -14.86
C GLU A 251 -25.27 7.43 -16.03
N ASP A 252 -24.19 7.11 -16.75
CA ASP A 252 -24.20 6.28 -17.97
C ASP A 252 -24.49 4.80 -17.72
N GLN A 253 -24.26 4.28 -16.51
CA GLN A 253 -24.76 2.96 -16.12
C GLN A 253 -26.30 2.84 -16.24
N TYR A 254 -27.01 3.96 -16.30
CA TYR A 254 -28.45 4.04 -16.53
C TYR A 254 -28.82 4.57 -17.92
N ALA A 255 -27.92 4.51 -18.91
CA ALA A 255 -28.18 4.98 -20.28
C ALA A 255 -29.42 4.37 -20.96
N SER A 256 -29.87 3.18 -20.52
CA SER A 256 -31.07 2.48 -20.99
C SER A 256 -32.37 2.85 -20.24
N ASP A 257 -32.29 3.54 -19.10
CA ASP A 257 -33.44 3.95 -18.28
C ASP A 257 -33.39 5.47 -18.07
N SER A 258 -34.15 6.21 -18.87
CA SER A 258 -34.16 7.67 -18.85
C SER A 258 -34.65 8.29 -17.52
N LYS A 259 -35.45 7.56 -16.74
CA LYS A 259 -35.84 7.99 -15.39
C LYS A 259 -34.64 7.87 -14.45
N LYS A 260 -33.99 6.70 -14.40
CA LYS A 260 -32.80 6.49 -13.58
C LYS A 260 -31.65 7.40 -13.99
N LYS A 261 -31.45 7.67 -15.29
CA LYS A 261 -30.46 8.65 -15.77
C LYS A 261 -30.73 10.06 -15.25
N LYS A 262 -31.98 10.57 -15.31
CA LYS A 262 -32.33 11.89 -14.73
C LYS A 262 -32.13 11.93 -13.20
N LEU A 263 -32.48 10.87 -12.48
CA LEU A 263 -32.33 10.78 -11.03
C LEU A 263 -30.86 10.75 -10.60
N ALA A 264 -30.05 9.91 -11.26
CA ALA A 264 -28.61 9.83 -11.04
C ALA A 264 -27.91 11.16 -11.32
N GLY A 265 -28.21 11.81 -12.44
CA GLY A 265 -27.67 13.13 -12.77
C GLY A 265 -28.00 14.19 -11.71
N LEU A 266 -29.24 14.23 -11.20
CA LEU A 266 -29.63 15.19 -10.14
C LEU A 266 -28.81 14.99 -8.85
N VAL A 267 -28.58 13.74 -8.46
CA VAL A 267 -27.74 13.41 -7.30
C VAL A 267 -26.28 13.74 -7.57
N ILE A 268 -25.73 13.37 -8.74
CA ILE A 268 -24.35 13.66 -9.14
C ILE A 268 -24.04 15.16 -9.11
N GLU A 269 -24.94 16.03 -9.60
CA GLU A 269 -24.74 17.49 -9.51
C GLU A 269 -24.81 17.99 -8.06
N ASN A 270 -25.71 17.47 -7.22
CA ASN A 270 -25.74 17.83 -5.80
C ASN A 270 -24.46 17.37 -5.07
N LEU A 271 -23.94 16.17 -5.36
CA LEU A 271 -22.66 15.70 -4.82
C LEU A 271 -21.49 16.60 -5.23
N LYS A 272 -21.48 17.12 -6.48
CA LYS A 272 -20.46 18.09 -6.93
C LYS A 272 -20.49 19.37 -6.11
N THR A 273 -21.68 19.86 -5.73
CA THR A 273 -21.80 21.05 -4.87
C THR A 273 -21.25 20.83 -3.45
N ILE A 274 -21.31 19.60 -2.91
CA ILE A 274 -20.64 19.26 -1.63
C ILE A 274 -19.12 19.40 -1.77
N ILE A 275 -18.54 18.80 -2.83
CA ILE A 275 -17.09 18.88 -3.08
C ILE A 275 -16.61 20.32 -3.30
N ALA A 276 -17.42 21.14 -3.98
CA ALA A 276 -17.12 22.56 -4.21
C ALA A 276 -17.39 23.47 -3.00
N LYS A 277 -18.03 22.95 -1.93
CA LYS A 277 -18.67 23.73 -0.86
C LYS A 277 -19.61 24.85 -1.37
N ASP A 278 -20.30 24.59 -2.49
CA ASP A 278 -21.34 25.47 -3.02
C ASP A 278 -22.68 25.19 -2.33
N TRP A 279 -22.85 25.74 -1.13
CA TRP A 279 -24.06 25.58 -0.33
C TRP A 279 -25.31 26.23 -0.96
N GLN A 280 -25.15 27.16 -1.90
CA GLN A 280 -26.27 27.73 -2.65
C GLN A 280 -26.75 26.77 -3.75
N GLY A 281 -25.83 26.17 -4.51
CA GLY A 281 -26.12 25.11 -5.47
C GLY A 281 -26.67 23.84 -4.82
N PHE A 282 -26.13 23.47 -3.65
CA PHE A 282 -26.56 22.31 -2.87
C PHE A 282 -28.07 22.35 -2.53
N GLY A 283 -28.54 23.50 -2.04
CA GLY A 283 -29.96 23.71 -1.73
C GLY A 283 -30.88 23.88 -2.95
N ALA A 284 -30.36 24.18 -4.14
CA ALA A 284 -31.15 24.63 -5.29
C ALA A 284 -32.14 23.57 -5.82
N ASN A 285 -31.85 22.28 -5.63
CA ASN A 285 -32.70 21.15 -6.05
C ASN A 285 -33.37 20.43 -4.86
N MET A 286 -33.42 21.05 -3.67
CA MET A 286 -34.07 20.49 -2.48
C MET A 286 -35.53 20.95 -2.35
N VAL A 287 -36.36 20.11 -1.73
CA VAL A 287 -37.80 20.39 -1.57
C VAL A 287 -38.16 21.52 -0.61
N SER A 288 -37.23 21.96 0.25
CA SER A 288 -37.42 23.03 1.24
C SER A 288 -36.08 23.52 1.80
N PRO A 289 -35.93 24.82 2.14
CA PRO A 289 -34.72 25.35 2.81
C PRO A 289 -34.39 24.60 4.11
N ASP A 290 -35.40 24.24 4.89
CA ASP A 290 -35.29 23.49 6.15
C ASP A 290 -34.54 22.14 5.97
N LEU A 291 -34.60 21.53 4.78
CA LEU A 291 -33.85 20.32 4.45
C LEU A 291 -32.39 20.67 4.14
N THR A 292 -32.15 21.74 3.38
CA THR A 292 -30.80 22.26 3.12
C THR A 292 -30.08 22.55 4.43
N ASP A 293 -30.69 23.31 5.33
CA ASP A 293 -30.10 23.69 6.62
C ASP A 293 -29.77 22.47 7.49
N ALA A 294 -30.67 21.47 7.53
CA ALA A 294 -30.42 20.22 8.24
C ALA A 294 -29.27 19.40 7.64
N MET A 295 -29.14 19.37 6.31
CA MET A 295 -28.09 18.61 5.62
C MET A 295 -26.74 19.33 5.60
N LEU A 296 -26.72 20.66 5.64
CA LEU A 296 -25.48 21.44 5.80
C LEU A 296 -24.78 21.14 7.12
N VAL A 297 -25.52 20.86 8.20
CA VAL A 297 -24.93 20.40 9.48
C VAL A 297 -24.23 19.04 9.35
N VAL A 298 -24.64 18.20 8.38
CA VAL A 298 -24.00 16.90 8.10
C VAL A 298 -22.75 17.06 7.23
N PHE A 299 -22.82 17.87 6.17
CA PHE A 299 -21.78 17.93 5.14
C PHE A 299 -20.79 19.11 5.24
N ASP A 300 -21.12 20.23 5.91
CA ASP A 300 -20.17 21.34 6.12
C ASP A 300 -19.32 21.13 7.37
N ASN A 301 -18.49 20.08 7.31
CA ASN A 301 -17.52 19.73 8.33
C ASN A 301 -16.07 19.82 7.75
N SER A 302 -15.08 19.37 8.52
CA SER A 302 -13.67 19.27 8.09
C SER A 302 -13.34 17.95 7.36
N ASN A 303 -14.28 17.00 7.30
CA ASN A 303 -14.10 15.74 6.61
C ASN A 303 -14.06 15.97 5.09
N LYS A 304 -13.41 15.03 4.39
CA LYS A 304 -13.36 15.02 2.93
C LYS A 304 -14.20 13.87 2.40
N TYR A 305 -14.98 14.11 1.35
CA TYR A 305 -15.81 13.09 0.72
C TYR A 305 -15.27 12.68 -0.65
N ARG A 306 -15.31 11.38 -0.92
CA ARG A 306 -15.11 10.79 -2.24
C ARG A 306 -16.33 9.96 -2.58
N PHE A 307 -17.14 10.41 -3.53
CA PHE A 307 -18.33 9.69 -3.97
C PHE A 307 -17.97 8.77 -5.14
N ILE A 308 -18.11 7.46 -4.94
CA ILE A 308 -17.51 6.42 -5.81
C ILE A 308 -18.50 5.88 -6.84
N ARG A 309 -19.73 5.51 -6.43
CA ARG A 309 -20.76 5.00 -7.35
C ARG A 309 -22.16 5.23 -6.81
N ILE A 310 -23.16 5.18 -7.70
CA ILE A 310 -24.53 4.83 -7.31
C ILE A 310 -24.64 3.30 -7.39
N ASP A 311 -25.03 2.67 -6.29
CA ASP A 311 -25.18 1.22 -6.17
C ASP A 311 -26.54 0.75 -6.69
N GLN A 312 -27.61 1.46 -6.30
CA GLN A 312 -28.99 1.10 -6.65
C GLN A 312 -29.90 2.32 -6.78
N ILE A 313 -30.80 2.28 -7.76
CA ILE A 313 -31.96 3.20 -7.87
C ILE A 313 -33.25 2.40 -7.90
N TYR A 314 -34.14 2.65 -6.92
CA TYR A 314 -35.32 1.84 -6.59
C TYR A 314 -36.43 2.69 -5.95
N PRO A 315 -37.72 2.27 -5.96
CA PRO A 315 -38.78 3.02 -5.31
C PRO A 315 -38.75 2.88 -3.78
N LEU A 316 -39.23 3.89 -3.06
CA LEU A 316 -39.40 3.87 -1.61
C LEU A 316 -40.69 3.11 -1.26
N GLY A 317 -40.58 1.79 -1.10
CA GLY A 317 -41.75 0.92 -1.02
C GLY A 317 -42.54 0.93 -2.32
N ASP A 318 -43.87 0.99 -2.23
CA ASP A 318 -44.77 0.89 -3.39
C ASP A 318 -45.04 2.23 -4.11
N ASP A 319 -44.44 3.37 -3.70
CA ASP A 319 -44.66 4.67 -4.34
C ASP A 319 -43.67 4.92 -5.49
N PRO A 320 -44.08 4.85 -6.78
CA PRO A 320 -43.19 5.10 -7.92
C PRO A 320 -42.75 6.58 -8.04
N ASN A 321 -43.34 7.49 -7.26
CA ASN A 321 -42.98 8.91 -7.18
C ASN A 321 -42.03 9.21 -6.01
N ARG A 322 -41.60 8.20 -5.24
CA ARG A 322 -40.52 8.31 -4.27
C ARG A 322 -39.42 7.35 -4.69
N MET A 323 -38.26 7.89 -5.06
CA MET A 323 -37.15 7.09 -5.60
C MET A 323 -35.93 7.27 -4.72
N ASN A 324 -35.39 6.16 -4.20
CA ASN A 324 -34.12 6.13 -3.51
C ASN A 324 -32.98 5.94 -4.51
N VAL A 325 -31.87 6.61 -4.24
CA VAL A 325 -30.60 6.54 -4.97
C VAL A 325 -29.50 6.33 -3.91
N ASN A 326 -28.97 5.11 -3.84
CA ASN A 326 -27.94 4.76 -2.86
C ASN A 326 -26.56 5.07 -3.45
N VAL A 327 -25.84 5.99 -2.82
CA VAL A 327 -24.48 6.42 -3.17
C VAL A 327 -23.50 5.74 -2.23
N VAL A 328 -22.47 5.08 -2.78
CA VAL A 328 -21.32 4.60 -2.02
C VAL A 328 -20.24 5.67 -2.06
N ALA A 329 -19.72 6.01 -0.89
CA ALA A 329 -18.68 7.01 -0.71
C ALA A 329 -17.60 6.51 0.26
N GLU A 330 -16.43 7.14 0.20
CA GLU A 330 -15.50 7.18 1.31
C GLU A 330 -15.55 8.57 1.96
N GLU A 331 -15.42 8.59 3.28
CA GLU A 331 -15.26 9.79 4.10
C GLU A 331 -13.90 9.70 4.81
N GLN A 332 -13.05 10.71 4.63
CA GLN A 332 -11.84 10.89 5.44
C GLN A 332 -12.11 11.92 6.54
N THR A 333 -11.96 11.51 7.80
CA THR A 333 -12.04 12.40 8.97
C THR A 333 -10.74 13.22 9.15
N GLU A 334 -10.78 14.25 10.00
CA GLU A 334 -9.67 15.19 10.22
C GLU A 334 -8.40 14.54 10.80
N ASP A 335 -8.54 13.41 11.49
CA ASP A 335 -7.44 12.55 11.96
C ASP A 335 -6.80 11.68 10.84
N GLY A 336 -7.41 11.67 9.65
CA GLY A 336 -6.97 10.92 8.48
C GLY A 336 -7.65 9.56 8.29
N THR A 337 -8.44 9.08 9.25
CA THR A 337 -9.15 7.79 9.14
C THR A 337 -10.14 7.81 7.97
N ILE A 338 -10.14 6.75 7.15
CA ILE A 338 -11.02 6.61 5.97
C ILE A 338 -12.10 5.58 6.28
N ARG A 339 -13.38 5.94 6.09
CA ARG A 339 -14.53 5.05 6.29
C ARG A 339 -15.41 4.99 5.06
N THR A 340 -15.90 3.80 4.73
CA THR A 340 -16.96 3.65 3.71
C THR A 340 -18.29 4.12 4.28
N ARG A 341 -19.00 4.96 3.53
CA ARG A 341 -20.34 5.47 3.84
C ARG A 341 -21.29 5.05 2.72
N ASN A 342 -22.49 4.60 3.09
CA ASN A 342 -23.62 4.51 2.17
C ASN A 342 -24.55 5.68 2.48
N ILE A 343 -24.93 6.45 1.46
CA ILE A 343 -25.73 7.68 1.57
C ILE A 343 -26.96 7.52 0.68
N THR A 344 -28.15 7.65 1.24
CA THR A 344 -29.43 7.37 0.59
C THR A 344 -30.13 8.67 0.24
N TYR A 345 -30.04 9.08 -1.02
CA TYR A 345 -30.84 10.19 -1.53
C TYR A 345 -32.27 9.73 -1.81
N THR A 346 -33.27 10.35 -1.18
CA THR A 346 -34.68 10.14 -1.52
C THR A 346 -35.18 11.31 -2.38
N LEU A 347 -35.63 11.04 -3.60
CA LEU A 347 -36.12 12.04 -4.55
C LEU A 347 -37.65 11.93 -4.75
N ARG A 348 -38.29 13.04 -5.11
CA ARG A 348 -39.72 13.08 -5.52
C ARG A 348 -39.98 14.10 -6.63
N PRO A 349 -40.98 13.91 -7.52
CA PRO A 349 -41.40 14.93 -8.46
C PRO A 349 -42.25 16.00 -7.77
N ASP A 350 -42.23 17.21 -8.31
CA ASP A 350 -43.20 18.27 -8.02
C ASP A 350 -44.48 18.14 -8.89
N LYS A 351 -45.36 19.15 -8.81
CA LYS A 351 -46.62 19.20 -9.57
C LYS A 351 -46.43 19.36 -11.10
N LYS A 352 -45.22 19.61 -11.59
CA LYS A 352 -44.87 19.68 -13.02
C LYS A 352 -44.19 18.40 -13.51
N GLY A 353 -43.70 17.56 -12.60
CA GLY A 353 -42.93 16.35 -12.91
C GLY A 353 -41.41 16.52 -12.84
N ASP A 354 -40.92 17.67 -12.35
CA ASP A 354 -39.50 17.88 -12.09
C ASP A 354 -39.10 17.34 -10.73
N TRP A 355 -37.95 16.66 -10.68
CA TRP A 355 -37.53 15.86 -9.53
C TRP A 355 -36.62 16.66 -8.61
N HIS A 356 -36.91 16.60 -7.31
CA HIS A 356 -36.24 17.32 -6.24
C HIS A 356 -35.81 16.36 -5.13
N ILE A 357 -34.74 16.69 -4.43
CA ILE A 357 -34.21 15.94 -3.28
C ILE A 357 -35.11 16.20 -2.07
N ALA A 358 -35.67 15.13 -1.51
CA ALA A 358 -36.68 15.15 -0.45
C ALA A 358 -36.17 14.65 0.91
N ALA A 359 -35.08 13.88 0.92
CA ALA A 359 -34.28 13.53 2.09
C ALA A 359 -32.89 13.07 1.62
N ILE A 360 -31.90 13.11 2.52
CA ILE A 360 -30.61 12.43 2.39
C ILE A 360 -30.36 11.76 3.76
N ASP A 361 -30.10 10.46 3.77
CA ASP A 361 -29.88 9.64 4.98
C ASP A 361 -28.51 8.93 4.96
#